data_AF-A0A150WKQ3-F1
#
_entry.id   AF-A0A150WKQ3-F1
#
_cell.length_a   1.000
_cell.length_b   1.000
_cell.length_c   1.000
_cell.angle_alpha   90.00
_cell.angle_beta   90.00
_cell.angle_gamma   90.00
#
_symmetry.space_group_name_H-M   'P 1'
#
loop_
_entity.id
_entity.type
_entity.pdbx_description
1 polymer ?
#
loop_
_entity_poly.entity_id
_entity_poly.type
_entity_poly.pdbx_seq_one_letter_code
_entity_poly.pdbx_strand_id
1 'polypeptide(L)'
;MKNAKVGLAIGILLLIVLSFYFFAASKKGPDAFLRKTFVASSSQAEKTALSEPHTSEVPDNENSVSPEFKAWMETSVENLNRSVESQEQTEELLKTKSGALSVQESQYLATIALQSSAPANSRIFSVYLLGLEAVHNFSAISAVLEAPLSFQEKPATHSPEETLAMQEKSLRRMAIEELLKSYQKGDLPREKAAATFEKIPDAQLKKYALNRLAELTK
;
A
#
# COMPACT_ATOMS: atom_id res chain seq x y z
N MET A 1 -25.15 7.04 55.12
CA MET A 1 -25.23 6.61 53.70
C MET A 1 -25.77 7.66 52.71
N LYS A 2 -26.36 8.79 53.14
CA LYS A 2 -26.85 9.84 52.21
C LYS A 2 -25.73 10.65 51.55
N ASN A 3 -24.59 10.83 52.23
CA ASN A 3 -23.50 11.70 51.76
C ASN A 3 -22.64 11.09 50.63
N ALA A 4 -22.63 9.76 50.48
CA ALA A 4 -21.86 9.08 49.43
C ALA A 4 -22.50 9.24 48.04
N LYS A 5 -23.83 9.38 47.97
CA LYS A 5 -24.56 9.56 46.70
C LYS A 5 -24.37 10.96 46.11
N VAL A 6 -24.13 11.96 46.96
CA VAL A 6 -23.88 13.35 46.54
C VAL A 6 -22.49 13.49 45.91
N GLY A 7 -21.47 12.82 46.46
CA GLY A 7 -20.12 12.82 45.90
C GLY A 7 -20.03 12.20 44.50
N LEU A 8 -20.76 11.10 44.27
CA LEU A 8 -20.80 10.43 42.96
C LEU A 8 -21.45 11.32 41.89
N ALA A 9 -22.55 12.02 42.23
CA ALA A 9 -23.26 12.89 41.30
C ALA A 9 -22.40 14.10 40.86
N ILE A 10 -21.61 14.67 41.78
CA ILE A 10 -20.71 15.79 41.48
C ILE A 10 -19.55 15.33 40.58
N GLY A 11 -19.01 14.14 40.82
CA GLY A 11 -17.94 13.57 39.98
C GLY A 11 -18.36 13.34 38.53
N ILE A 12 -19.58 12.83 38.31
CA ILE A 12 -20.12 12.60 36.95
C ILE A 12 -20.36 13.94 36.24
N LEU A 13 -20.87 14.96 36.94
CA LEU A 13 -21.11 16.27 36.35
C LEU A 13 -19.80 16.94 35.89
N LEU A 14 -18.73 16.83 36.68
CA LEU A 14 -17.42 17.38 36.33
C LEU A 14 -16.80 16.69 35.09
N LEU A 15 -16.96 15.37 34.97
CA LEU A 15 -16.49 14.63 33.79
C LEU A 15 -17.23 15.02 32.50
N ILE A 16 -18.53 15.28 32.59
CA ILE A 16 -19.33 15.72 31.42
C ILE A 16 -18.91 17.13 30.98
N VAL A 17 -18.70 18.05 31.92
CA VAL A 17 -18.28 19.43 31.61
C VAL A 17 -16.87 19.46 30.99
N LEU A 18 -15.93 18.67 31.51
CA LEU A 18 -14.58 18.55 30.93
C LEU A 18 -14.59 17.96 29.51
N SER A 19 -15.47 16.99 29.24
CA SER A 19 -15.61 16.38 27.91
C SER A 19 -16.15 17.38 26.88
N PHE A 20 -17.08 18.24 27.27
CA PHE A 20 -17.60 19.31 26.40
C PHE A 20 -16.56 20.41 26.12
N TYR A 21 -15.68 20.72 27.08
CA TYR A 21 -14.65 21.73 26.90
C TYR A 21 -13.61 21.32 25.84
N PHE A 22 -13.23 20.03 25.79
CA PHE A 22 -12.32 19.51 24.75
C PHE A 22 -12.96 19.46 23.36
N PHE A 23 -14.26 19.20 23.27
CA PHE A 23 -14.97 19.16 21.99
C PHE A 23 -15.14 20.55 21.36
N ALA A 24 -15.31 21.60 22.18
CA ALA A 24 -15.41 22.98 21.70
C ALA A 24 -14.06 23.57 21.25
N ALA A 25 -12.94 23.07 21.78
CA ALA A 25 -11.60 23.56 21.44
C ALA A 25 -11.01 23.00 20.13
N SER A 26 -11.61 21.95 19.52
CA SER A 26 -11.08 21.29 18.31
C SER A 26 -11.56 21.85 16.97
N LYS A 27 -12.24 23.00 16.94
CA LYS A 27 -12.63 23.66 15.67
C LYS A 27 -11.94 25.01 15.53
N LYS A 28 -10.73 25.02 14.95
CA LYS A 28 -10.15 26.05 14.07
C LYS A 28 -8.65 25.78 13.84
N GLY A 29 -8.34 25.00 12.80
CA GLY A 29 -7.01 24.97 12.17
C GLY A 29 -7.02 25.82 10.89
N PRO A 30 -5.95 26.56 10.56
CA PRO A 30 -5.95 27.60 9.53
C PRO A 30 -5.47 27.09 8.16
N ASP A 31 -6.34 26.44 7.39
CA ASP A 31 -5.99 25.94 6.03
C ASP A 31 -6.29 26.96 4.90
N ALA A 32 -6.05 28.25 5.14
CA ALA A 32 -6.33 29.31 4.16
C ALA A 32 -5.09 30.05 3.60
N PHE A 33 -3.87 29.68 4.00
CA PHE A 33 -2.68 30.51 3.71
C PHE A 33 -1.67 29.96 2.68
N LEU A 34 -1.81 28.72 2.18
CA LEU A 34 -0.82 28.12 1.25
C LEU A 34 -1.31 27.92 -0.20
N ARG A 35 -2.34 28.65 -0.65
CA ARG A 35 -2.86 28.55 -2.04
C ARG A 35 -2.47 29.71 -2.98
N LYS A 36 -1.54 30.60 -2.62
CA LYS A 36 -1.28 31.82 -3.43
C LYS A 36 0.17 32.16 -3.79
N THR A 37 1.10 31.21 -3.76
CA THR A 37 2.47 31.49 -4.24
C THR A 37 3.07 30.30 -4.99
N PHE A 38 2.48 29.93 -6.13
CA PHE A 38 3.20 29.17 -7.17
C PHE A 38 2.52 29.38 -8.53
N VAL A 39 2.47 30.65 -8.97
CA VAL A 39 2.18 31.00 -10.36
C VAL A 39 3.19 32.06 -10.77
N ALA A 40 4.40 31.59 -11.08
CA ALA A 40 5.38 32.30 -11.89
C ALA A 40 6.50 31.32 -12.24
N SER A 41 6.50 30.78 -13.46
CA SER A 41 7.70 30.64 -14.31
C SER A 41 7.46 29.66 -15.46
N SER A 42 8.03 30.02 -16.61
CA SER A 42 8.22 29.22 -17.84
C SER A 42 7.06 29.13 -18.84
N SER A 43 6.80 30.26 -19.52
CA SER A 43 6.50 30.22 -20.95
C SER A 43 7.81 30.15 -21.74
N GLN A 44 8.24 28.94 -22.11
CA GLN A 44 9.14 28.78 -23.25
C GLN A 44 8.65 27.60 -24.07
N ALA A 45 8.05 27.95 -25.20
CA ALA A 45 7.62 27.02 -26.23
C ALA A 45 8.86 26.42 -26.89
N GLU A 46 9.12 25.14 -26.62
CA GLU A 46 10.03 24.34 -27.43
C GLU A 46 9.22 23.19 -28.05
N LYS A 47 9.10 23.28 -29.38
CA LYS A 47 8.37 22.39 -30.26
C LYS A 47 9.27 21.17 -30.54
N THR A 48 9.24 20.17 -29.67
CA THR A 48 9.93 18.90 -29.91
C THR A 48 8.95 17.84 -30.40
N ALA A 49 9.31 17.28 -31.54
CA ALA A 49 8.54 16.33 -32.32
C ALA A 49 8.48 14.94 -31.68
N LEU A 50 7.41 14.23 -32.05
CA LEU A 50 7.34 12.78 -32.24
C LEU A 50 7.86 11.89 -31.11
N SER A 51 6.93 11.38 -30.32
CA SER A 51 6.87 9.94 -30.03
C SER A 51 5.43 9.60 -29.71
N GLU A 52 4.82 8.80 -30.58
CA GLU A 52 3.54 8.18 -30.33
C GLU A 52 3.63 7.41 -29.02
N PRO A 53 2.69 7.59 -28.07
CA PRO A 53 2.61 6.68 -26.95
C PRO A 53 2.22 5.32 -27.53
N HIS A 54 3.11 4.34 -27.46
CA HIS A 54 2.73 2.94 -27.50
C HIS A 54 1.72 2.74 -26.36
N THR A 55 0.44 2.82 -26.71
CA THR A 55 -0.64 2.22 -25.94
C THR A 55 -0.37 0.72 -25.96
N SER A 56 0.42 0.26 -25.00
CA SER A 56 0.37 -1.13 -24.60
C SER A 56 -1.07 -1.39 -24.22
N GLU A 57 -1.79 -2.13 -25.07
CA GLU A 57 -3.08 -2.72 -24.76
C GLU A 57 -2.89 -3.51 -23.46
N VAL A 58 -3.27 -2.89 -22.34
CA VAL A 58 -3.42 -3.59 -21.07
C VAL A 58 -4.52 -4.61 -21.33
N PRO A 59 -4.25 -5.92 -21.14
CA PRO A 59 -5.28 -6.93 -21.35
C PRO A 59 -6.50 -6.58 -20.50
N ASP A 60 -7.66 -6.59 -21.15
CA ASP A 60 -9.00 -6.14 -20.72
C ASP A 60 -9.58 -7.00 -19.56
N ASN A 61 -8.80 -7.14 -18.48
CA ASN A 61 -9.10 -7.97 -17.31
C ASN A 61 -9.76 -7.15 -16.18
N GLU A 62 -9.95 -5.84 -16.38
CA GLU A 62 -10.72 -5.00 -15.44
C GLU A 62 -12.21 -5.36 -15.40
N ASN A 63 -12.72 -5.97 -16.48
CA ASN A 63 -14.13 -6.37 -16.59
C ASN A 63 -14.48 -7.67 -15.88
N SER A 64 -13.49 -8.43 -15.36
CA SER A 64 -13.74 -9.69 -14.67
C SER A 64 -13.83 -9.60 -13.15
N VAL A 65 -13.56 -8.43 -12.56
CA VAL A 65 -13.59 -8.22 -11.11
C VAL A 65 -14.89 -7.54 -10.72
N SER A 66 -15.55 -8.08 -9.69
CA SER A 66 -16.86 -7.59 -9.29
C SER A 66 -16.79 -6.13 -8.79
N PRO A 67 -17.80 -5.30 -9.09
CA PRO A 67 -17.89 -3.94 -8.58
C PRO A 67 -17.83 -3.88 -7.05
N GLU A 68 -18.39 -4.88 -6.38
CA GLU A 68 -18.39 -4.99 -4.91
C GLU A 68 -16.97 -5.10 -4.36
N PHE A 69 -16.09 -5.85 -5.03
CA PHE A 69 -14.70 -5.97 -4.62
C PHE A 69 -13.95 -4.65 -4.79
N LYS A 70 -14.15 -3.95 -5.92
CA LYS A 70 -13.52 -2.66 -6.18
C LYS A 70 -13.93 -1.62 -5.12
N ALA A 71 -15.23 -1.52 -4.84
CA ALA A 71 -15.76 -0.62 -3.82
C ALA A 71 -15.28 -0.97 -2.40
N TRP A 72 -15.19 -2.27 -2.08
CA TRP A 72 -14.60 -2.74 -0.83
C TRP A 72 -13.13 -2.29 -0.70
N MET A 73 -12.33 -2.46 -1.76
CA MET A 73 -10.91 -2.10 -1.75
C MET A 73 -10.72 -0.59 -1.52
N GLU A 74 -11.48 0.25 -2.23
CA GLU A 74 -11.48 1.71 -2.03
C GLU A 74 -11.82 2.08 -0.58
N THR A 75 -12.89 1.49 -0.04
CA THR A 75 -13.35 1.74 1.33
C THR A 75 -12.31 1.26 2.36
N SER A 76 -11.67 0.11 2.15
CA SER A 76 -10.65 -0.42 3.05
C SER A 76 -9.40 0.47 3.09
N VAL A 77 -8.97 1.00 1.94
CA VAL A 77 -7.84 1.93 1.85
C VAL A 77 -8.13 3.23 2.61
N GLU A 78 -9.36 3.75 2.51
CA GLU A 78 -9.76 4.92 3.28
C GLU A 78 -9.82 4.66 4.78
N ASN A 79 -10.39 3.52 5.17
CA ASN A 79 -10.63 3.18 6.57
C ASN A 79 -9.35 2.83 7.33
N LEU A 80 -8.31 2.32 6.65
CA LEU A 80 -6.99 2.11 7.28
C LEU A 80 -6.43 3.38 7.94
N ASN A 81 -6.76 4.56 7.40
CA ASN A 81 -6.29 5.83 7.96
C ASN A 81 -7.19 6.36 9.09
N ARG A 82 -8.36 5.75 9.31
CA ARG A 82 -9.42 6.27 10.21
C ARG A 82 -9.77 5.31 11.35
N SER A 83 -9.34 4.05 11.30
CA SER A 83 -9.82 3.03 12.21
C SER A 83 -9.40 3.27 13.67
N VAL A 84 -10.37 3.13 14.58
CA VAL A 84 -10.22 3.10 16.05
C VAL A 84 -10.28 1.64 16.56
N GLU A 85 -10.40 0.67 15.66
CA GLU A 85 -10.48 -0.76 15.98
C GLU A 85 -9.12 -1.30 16.42
N SER A 86 -9.11 -2.46 17.09
CA SER A 86 -7.84 -3.11 17.44
C SER A 86 -7.16 -3.62 16.18
N GLN A 87 -5.85 -3.32 16.06
CA GLN A 87 -5.03 -3.68 14.91
C GLN A 87 -5.09 -5.18 14.60
N GLU A 88 -5.13 -6.02 15.63
CA GLU A 88 -5.19 -7.48 15.53
C GLU A 88 -6.47 -7.96 14.84
N GLN A 89 -7.62 -7.38 15.17
CA GLN A 89 -8.90 -7.75 14.55
C GLN A 89 -8.95 -7.37 13.07
N THR A 90 -8.41 -6.19 12.74
CA THR A 90 -8.31 -5.75 11.35
C THR A 90 -7.40 -6.68 10.55
N GLU A 91 -6.24 -7.06 11.10
CA GLU A 91 -5.30 -7.95 10.43
C GLU A 91 -5.91 -9.35 10.19
N GLU A 92 -6.62 -9.91 11.17
CA GLU A 92 -7.28 -11.21 11.02
C GLU A 92 -8.39 -11.18 9.96
N LEU A 93 -9.18 -10.10 9.91
CA LEU A 93 -10.18 -9.88 8.87
C LEU A 93 -9.53 -9.81 7.48
N LEU A 94 -8.46 -9.02 7.35
CA LEU A 94 -7.76 -8.86 6.08
C LEU A 94 -7.07 -10.15 5.64
N LYS A 95 -6.53 -10.93 6.57
CA LYS A 95 -5.97 -12.25 6.30
C LYS A 95 -7.02 -13.21 5.78
N THR A 96 -8.20 -13.24 6.42
CA THR A 96 -9.36 -14.02 5.95
C THR A 96 -9.76 -13.61 4.53
N LYS A 97 -9.81 -12.30 4.25
CA LYS A 97 -10.12 -11.80 2.91
C LYS A 97 -9.04 -12.19 1.89
N SER A 98 -7.76 -12.09 2.26
CA SER A 98 -6.61 -12.46 1.42
C SER A 98 -6.67 -13.93 0.98
N GLY A 99 -7.01 -14.84 1.90
CA GLY A 99 -7.16 -16.27 1.62
C GLY A 99 -8.43 -16.62 0.82
N ALA A 100 -9.38 -15.69 0.73
CA ALA A 100 -10.62 -15.85 -0.02
C ALA A 100 -10.61 -15.15 -1.39
N LEU A 101 -9.50 -14.50 -1.77
CA LEU A 101 -9.38 -13.85 -3.08
C LEU A 101 -9.48 -14.87 -4.20
N SER A 102 -10.31 -14.58 -5.20
CA SER A 102 -10.28 -15.24 -6.48
C SER A 102 -9.01 -14.90 -7.26
N VAL A 103 -8.67 -15.72 -8.26
CA VAL A 103 -7.51 -15.48 -9.13
C VAL A 103 -7.60 -14.11 -9.80
N GLN A 104 -8.80 -13.70 -10.23
CA GLN A 104 -9.05 -12.41 -10.87
C GLN A 104 -8.85 -11.25 -9.90
N GLU A 105 -9.34 -11.35 -8.67
CA GLU A 105 -9.12 -10.34 -7.64
C GLU A 105 -7.63 -10.21 -7.29
N SER A 106 -6.90 -11.33 -7.14
CA SER A 106 -5.45 -11.29 -6.88
C SER A 106 -4.68 -10.64 -8.04
N GLN A 107 -5.03 -10.96 -9.29
CA GLN A 107 -4.41 -10.34 -10.47
C GLN A 107 -4.72 -8.84 -10.57
N TYR A 108 -5.94 -8.43 -10.21
CA TYR A 108 -6.31 -7.02 -10.15
C TYR A 108 -5.48 -6.28 -9.09
N LEU A 109 -5.30 -6.84 -7.90
CA LEU A 109 -4.42 -6.24 -6.88
C LEU A 109 -2.98 -6.12 -7.37
N ALA A 110 -2.45 -7.13 -8.09
CA ALA A 110 -1.13 -7.04 -8.70
C ALA A 110 -1.05 -5.90 -9.74
N THR A 111 -2.12 -5.71 -10.52
CA THR A 111 -2.22 -4.63 -11.50
C THR A 111 -2.21 -3.27 -10.82
N ILE A 112 -3.04 -3.09 -9.78
CA ILE A 112 -3.07 -1.84 -8.98
C ILE A 112 -1.70 -1.55 -8.38
N ALA A 113 -1.02 -2.55 -7.80
CA ALA A 113 0.32 -2.39 -7.23
C ALA A 113 1.34 -1.83 -8.26
N LEU A 114 1.26 -2.29 -9.51
CA LEU A 114 2.18 -1.91 -10.59
C LEU A 114 1.79 -0.59 -11.28
N GLN A 115 0.54 -0.15 -11.18
CA GLN A 115 0.05 1.04 -11.85
C GLN A 115 0.59 2.33 -11.18
N SER A 116 1.49 3.03 -11.88
CA SER A 116 2.11 4.27 -11.37
C SER A 116 1.11 5.41 -11.15
N SER A 117 0.00 5.42 -11.87
CA SER A 117 -1.08 6.40 -11.72
C SER A 117 -2.06 6.08 -10.58
N ALA A 118 -2.00 4.90 -9.98
CA ALA A 118 -2.88 4.53 -8.86
C ALA A 118 -2.43 5.23 -7.56
N PRO A 119 -3.37 5.55 -6.64
CA PRO A 119 -3.02 6.16 -5.36
C PRO A 119 -2.02 5.30 -4.57
N ALA A 120 -0.99 5.92 -3.98
CA ALA A 120 0.08 5.21 -3.28
C ALA A 120 -0.44 4.24 -2.19
N ASN A 121 -1.45 4.65 -1.43
CA ASN A 121 -2.05 3.81 -0.39
C ASN A 121 -2.74 2.57 -0.98
N SER A 122 -3.41 2.69 -2.14
CA SER A 122 -4.02 1.55 -2.82
C SER A 122 -2.97 0.57 -3.33
N ARG A 123 -1.84 1.07 -3.82
CA ARG A 123 -0.70 0.24 -4.25
C ARG A 123 -0.11 -0.55 -3.09
N ILE A 124 0.17 0.12 -1.98
CA ILE A 124 0.70 -0.49 -0.74
C ILE A 124 -0.30 -1.51 -0.19
N PHE A 125 -1.57 -1.13 -0.08
CA PHE A 125 -2.62 -2.01 0.42
C PHE A 125 -2.77 -3.26 -0.43
N SER A 126 -2.68 -3.13 -1.76
CA SER A 126 -2.75 -4.27 -2.67
C SER A 126 -1.63 -5.28 -2.41
N VAL A 127 -0.39 -4.81 -2.26
CA VAL A 127 0.75 -5.69 -1.94
C VAL A 127 0.63 -6.29 -0.56
N TYR A 128 0.21 -5.50 0.43
CA TYR A 128 -0.05 -5.98 1.79
C TYR A 128 -1.06 -7.12 1.79
N LEU A 129 -2.21 -6.91 1.16
CA LEU A 129 -3.28 -7.89 1.11
C LEU A 129 -2.83 -9.17 0.39
N LEU A 130 -2.11 -9.06 -0.72
CA LEU A 130 -1.53 -10.22 -1.40
C LEU A 130 -0.54 -10.99 -0.50
N GLY A 131 0.22 -10.28 0.32
CA GLY A 131 1.24 -10.84 1.20
C GLY A 131 0.70 -11.59 2.42
N LEU A 132 -0.47 -11.20 2.94
CA LEU A 132 -1.06 -11.84 4.13
C LEU A 132 -1.25 -13.37 3.96
N GLU A 133 -1.65 -13.79 2.76
CA GLU A 133 -1.71 -15.20 2.33
C GLU A 133 -0.88 -15.39 1.05
N ALA A 134 0.42 -15.10 1.13
CA ALA A 134 1.29 -15.06 -0.05
C ALA A 134 1.39 -16.39 -0.82
N VAL A 135 1.12 -17.53 -0.19
CA VAL A 135 1.11 -18.84 -0.87
C VAL A 135 -0.12 -19.01 -1.76
N HIS A 136 -1.30 -18.63 -1.26
CA HIS A 136 -2.53 -18.57 -2.04
C HIS A 136 -2.39 -17.58 -3.20
N ASN A 137 -1.84 -16.40 -2.89
CA ASN A 137 -1.66 -15.31 -3.84
C ASN A 137 -0.35 -15.34 -4.62
N PHE A 138 0.35 -16.49 -4.63
CA PHE A 138 1.74 -16.59 -5.08
C PHE A 138 1.95 -16.10 -6.52
N SER A 139 1.02 -16.43 -7.43
CA SER A 139 1.13 -16.01 -8.82
C SER A 139 1.05 -14.50 -8.98
N ALA A 140 0.18 -13.84 -8.20
CA ALA A 140 -0.03 -12.40 -8.27
C ALA A 140 1.16 -11.64 -7.66
N ILE A 141 1.65 -12.06 -6.49
CA ILE A 141 2.81 -11.43 -5.86
C ILE A 141 4.10 -11.68 -6.66
N SER A 142 4.25 -12.84 -7.31
CA SER A 142 5.36 -13.10 -8.24
C SER A 142 5.29 -12.16 -9.44
N ALA A 143 4.11 -11.94 -10.03
CA ALA A 143 3.93 -10.97 -11.11
C ALA A 143 4.32 -9.54 -10.67
N VAL A 144 3.98 -9.15 -9.44
CA VAL A 144 4.44 -7.89 -8.84
C VAL A 144 5.96 -7.84 -8.72
N LEU A 145 6.67 -8.95 -8.50
CA LEU A 145 8.15 -8.94 -8.40
C LEU A 145 8.86 -9.02 -9.76
N GLU A 146 8.28 -9.75 -10.71
CA GLU A 146 8.84 -10.02 -12.03
C GLU A 146 8.63 -8.86 -13.01
N ALA A 147 7.67 -7.97 -12.76
CA ALA A 147 7.44 -6.81 -13.61
C ALA A 147 8.64 -5.82 -13.60
N PRO A 148 8.99 -5.21 -14.74
CA PRO A 148 10.01 -4.17 -14.78
C PRO A 148 9.61 -2.96 -13.91
N LEU A 149 10.60 -2.19 -13.44
CA LEU A 149 10.35 -0.93 -12.78
C LEU A 149 9.95 0.13 -13.82
N SER A 150 8.99 0.99 -13.47
CA SER A 150 8.51 2.07 -14.34
C SER A 150 9.55 3.18 -14.49
N PHE A 151 10.32 3.42 -13.44
CA PHE A 151 11.38 4.44 -13.39
C PHE A 151 12.75 3.72 -13.40
N GLN A 152 13.45 3.78 -14.54
CA GLN A 152 14.70 3.04 -14.78
C GLN A 152 15.84 3.43 -13.83
N GLU A 153 16.89 2.60 -13.82
CA GLU A 153 17.96 2.48 -12.81
C GLU A 153 18.79 3.73 -12.48
N LYS A 154 18.60 4.87 -13.14
CA LYS A 154 19.33 6.11 -12.86
C LYS A 154 18.45 7.35 -13.04
N PRO A 155 17.46 7.57 -12.16
CA PRO A 155 16.77 8.85 -12.12
C PRO A 155 17.78 9.97 -11.87
N ALA A 156 17.52 11.16 -12.39
CA ALA A 156 18.36 12.31 -12.10
C ALA A 156 18.38 12.55 -10.58
N THR A 157 19.55 12.86 -10.02
CA THR A 157 19.67 13.09 -8.57
C THR A 157 18.83 14.30 -8.16
N HIS A 158 18.10 14.16 -7.05
CA HIS A 158 17.16 15.15 -6.50
C HIS A 158 15.94 15.43 -7.40
N SER A 159 15.54 14.45 -8.21
CA SER A 159 14.37 14.55 -9.07
C SER A 159 13.12 13.92 -8.44
N PRO A 160 11.91 14.35 -8.84
CA PRO A 160 10.67 13.63 -8.52
C PRO A 160 10.73 12.15 -8.92
N GLU A 161 11.36 11.83 -10.06
CA GLU A 161 11.52 10.48 -10.57
C GLU A 161 12.35 9.59 -9.64
N GLU A 162 13.35 10.17 -8.94
CA GLU A 162 14.10 9.46 -7.91
C GLU A 162 13.18 9.01 -6.77
N THR A 163 12.31 9.89 -6.32
CA THR A 163 11.34 9.59 -5.26
C THR A 163 10.37 8.49 -5.71
N LEU A 164 9.86 8.56 -6.94
CA LEU A 164 8.94 7.56 -7.49
C LEU A 164 9.62 6.20 -7.68
N ALA A 165 10.87 6.18 -8.17
CA ALA A 165 11.67 4.97 -8.28
C ALA A 165 11.91 4.32 -6.90
N MET A 166 12.22 5.13 -5.88
CA MET A 166 12.39 4.64 -4.50
C MET A 166 11.09 4.07 -3.92
N GLN A 167 9.95 4.72 -4.17
CA GLN A 167 8.64 4.21 -3.74
C GLN A 167 8.34 2.86 -4.39
N GLU A 168 8.57 2.74 -5.70
CA GLU A 168 8.36 1.48 -6.42
C GLU A 168 9.27 0.37 -5.89
N LYS A 169 10.56 0.64 -5.68
CA LYS A 169 11.49 -0.32 -5.07
C LYS A 169 11.06 -0.72 -3.66
N SER A 170 10.55 0.21 -2.87
CA SER A 170 10.06 -0.08 -1.51
C SER A 170 8.85 -1.00 -1.54
N LEU A 171 7.94 -0.79 -2.50
CA LEU A 171 6.80 -1.68 -2.75
C LEU A 171 7.26 -3.11 -3.12
N ARG A 172 8.26 -3.24 -4.00
CA ARG A 172 8.80 -4.56 -4.35
C ARG A 172 9.49 -5.24 -3.16
N ARG A 173 10.20 -4.49 -2.31
CA ARG A 173 10.78 -5.02 -1.07
C ARG A 173 9.71 -5.54 -0.11
N MET A 174 8.58 -4.86 0.01
CA MET A 174 7.45 -5.35 0.80
C MET A 174 6.98 -6.72 0.30
N ALA A 175 6.76 -6.88 -1.00
CA ALA A 175 6.38 -8.16 -1.59
C ALA A 175 7.45 -9.27 -1.37
N ILE A 176 8.74 -8.94 -1.43
CA ILE A 176 9.83 -9.86 -1.10
C ILE A 176 9.73 -10.32 0.36
N GLU A 177 9.58 -9.40 1.32
CA GLU A 177 9.51 -9.75 2.74
C GLU A 177 8.30 -10.62 3.06
N GLU A 178 7.15 -10.42 2.41
CA GLU A 178 5.98 -11.28 2.62
C GLU A 178 6.22 -12.72 2.12
N LEU A 179 6.86 -12.91 0.96
CA LEU A 179 7.27 -14.25 0.52
C LEU A 179 8.29 -14.90 1.46
N LEU A 180 9.24 -14.12 1.99
CA LEU A 180 10.21 -14.61 2.97
C LEU A 180 9.53 -15.02 4.29
N LYS A 181 8.54 -14.25 4.77
CA LYS A 181 7.74 -14.63 5.94
C LYS A 181 7.01 -15.95 5.72
N SER A 182 6.40 -16.17 4.55
CA SER A 182 5.78 -17.45 4.22
C SER A 182 6.79 -18.60 4.15
N TYR A 183 8.00 -18.36 3.67
CA TYR A 183 9.08 -19.35 3.73
C TYR A 183 9.45 -19.70 5.17
N GLN A 184 9.63 -18.70 6.05
CA GLN A 184 9.96 -18.92 7.46
C GLN A 184 8.87 -19.69 8.22
N LYS A 185 7.60 -19.52 7.84
CA LYS A 185 6.47 -20.28 8.38
C LYS A 185 6.42 -21.73 7.86
N GLY A 186 7.16 -22.05 6.80
CA GLY A 186 7.15 -23.36 6.14
C GLY A 186 6.08 -23.51 5.05
N ASP A 187 5.33 -22.45 4.73
CA ASP A 187 4.23 -22.50 3.76
C ASP A 187 4.74 -22.40 2.31
N LEU A 188 5.91 -21.79 2.11
CA LEU A 188 6.52 -21.59 0.79
C LEU A 188 7.88 -22.32 0.69
N PRO A 189 8.06 -23.27 -0.25
CA PRO A 189 9.35 -23.92 -0.46
C PRO A 189 10.45 -22.93 -0.88
N ARG A 190 11.67 -23.15 -0.38
CA ARG A 190 12.85 -22.32 -0.68
C ARG A 190 13.10 -22.20 -2.17
N GLU A 191 13.02 -23.32 -2.89
CA GLU A 191 13.30 -23.41 -4.33
C GLU A 191 12.33 -22.54 -5.12
N LYS A 192 11.07 -22.51 -4.69
CA LYS A 192 10.02 -21.71 -5.31
C LYS A 192 10.24 -20.22 -5.08
N ALA A 193 10.61 -19.82 -3.86
CA ALA A 193 10.98 -18.43 -3.56
C ALA A 193 12.22 -17.98 -4.36
N ALA A 194 13.28 -18.81 -4.37
CA ALA A 194 14.51 -18.54 -5.11
C ALA A 194 14.24 -18.38 -6.62
N ALA A 195 13.45 -19.28 -7.21
CA ALA A 195 13.10 -19.23 -8.62
C ALA A 195 12.35 -17.93 -9.00
N THR A 196 11.47 -17.42 -8.15
CA THR A 196 10.83 -16.12 -8.34
C THR A 196 11.84 -14.98 -8.21
N PHE A 197 12.71 -15.01 -7.20
CA PHE A 197 13.70 -13.95 -6.99
C PHE A 197 14.71 -13.83 -8.13
N GLU A 198 15.11 -14.96 -8.74
CA GLU A 198 15.99 -14.97 -9.91
C GLU A 198 15.40 -14.27 -11.14
N LYS A 199 14.07 -14.15 -11.22
CA LYS A 199 13.36 -13.48 -12.31
C LYS A 199 13.17 -11.98 -12.10
N ILE A 200 13.49 -11.44 -10.92
CA ILE A 200 13.37 -10.00 -10.66
C ILE A 200 14.29 -9.22 -11.63
N PRO A 201 13.78 -8.28 -12.43
CA PRO A 201 14.62 -7.58 -13.42
C PRO A 201 15.65 -6.64 -12.79
N ASP A 202 15.28 -5.89 -11.75
CA ASP A 202 16.19 -4.94 -11.09
C ASP A 202 17.27 -5.68 -10.29
N ALA A 203 18.54 -5.42 -10.62
CA ALA A 203 19.67 -6.15 -10.04
C ALA A 203 19.83 -5.92 -8.53
N GLN A 204 19.47 -4.74 -8.02
CA GLN A 204 19.58 -4.43 -6.60
C GLN A 204 18.51 -5.18 -5.79
N LEU A 205 17.28 -5.22 -6.29
CA LEU A 205 16.16 -5.96 -5.68
C LEU A 205 16.40 -7.48 -5.74
N LYS A 206 16.89 -8.00 -6.89
CA LYS A 206 17.28 -9.41 -7.01
C LYS A 206 18.34 -9.78 -5.96
N LYS A 207 19.43 -9.01 -5.90
CA LYS A 207 20.51 -9.22 -4.93
C LYS A 207 19.99 -9.17 -3.49
N TYR A 208 19.13 -8.20 -3.19
CA TYR A 208 18.49 -8.08 -1.88
C TYR A 208 17.70 -9.36 -1.53
N ALA A 209 16.80 -9.79 -2.41
CA ALA A 209 15.92 -10.93 -2.17
C ALA A 209 16.71 -12.24 -1.96
N LEU A 210 17.70 -12.51 -2.81
CA LEU A 210 18.53 -13.71 -2.71
C LEU A 210 19.41 -13.72 -1.46
N ASN A 211 19.99 -12.57 -1.09
CA ASN A 211 20.78 -12.44 0.14
C ASN A 211 19.93 -12.70 1.38
N ARG A 212 18.73 -12.09 1.44
CA ARG A 212 17.80 -12.30 2.54
C ARG A 212 17.35 -13.75 2.65
N LEU A 213 17.04 -14.40 1.53
CA LEU A 213 16.70 -15.83 1.52
C LEU A 213 17.86 -16.69 2.04
N ALA A 214 19.10 -16.37 1.64
CA ALA A 214 20.29 -17.09 2.11
C ALA A 214 20.53 -16.90 3.62
N GLU A 215 20.32 -15.69 4.15
CA GLU A 215 20.43 -15.40 5.60
C GLU A 215 19.46 -16.22 6.43
N LEU A 216 18.25 -16.46 5.95
CA LEU A 216 17.21 -17.25 6.65
C LEU A 216 17.41 -18.76 6.56
N THR A 217 18.41 -19.21 5.80
CA THR A 217 18.72 -20.65 5.59
C THR A 217 19.98 -21.11 6.33
N LYS A 218 20.66 -20.19 7.02
CA LYS A 218 21.80 -20.50 7.90
C LYS A 218 21.30 -20.90 9.28
#